data_AF-A0A1E1XCM6-F1
#
_entry.id   AF-A0A1E1XCM6-F1
#
_cell.length_a   1.000
_cell.length_b   1.000
_cell.length_c   1.000
_cell.angle_alpha   90.00
_cell.angle_beta   90.00
_cell.angle_gamma   90.00
#
_symmetry.space_group_name_H-M   'P 1'
#
loop_
_entity.id
_entity.type
_entity.pdbx_description
1 polymer ?
#
loop_
_entity_poly.entity_id
_entity_poly.type
_entity_poly.pdbx_seq_one_letter_code
_entity_poly.pdbx_strand_id
1 'polypeptide(L)'
;MRKGNPLPQSALLFRHVKMSLERVLMRHGGMPVVIPTMLPKCPGSEDDDNKVHFMDHGGLIVALPHNMRVPFARYIARRSDVVSLRRYAIEKVYRSRKVFGCHPRELHECAFDIVCSNHQSALTHTAELLHIGSEVVAEFSQLQARGYSIRIGHTGLLQSLLMHCGVPENKWSQVLESLRTVQSSSKAHLQQELDAANLGDQAVALLTQFYEVEDNFAKVSSMYRFVVRQKGPAAALARQALHDLEAMLQSSSALAFQLPVTIVPCLVCDERMYSGIVFEIACQSHRKTRRQGRDLLAVGGRYDKLVASFAVAGAKRDLAAVGISFSVEKIVQALAEDGETPSLVECVLGNIGDMSIAMRDQQLALLVRLWNMDVPAVMAPQDGIEEAAYFCKENFVPHLALLKEPEPGYLRLRIIEKDRFTEKRLSVSELCEFFDKAPQTESPRQEFNSSGPTLRIVFSVVEKISTSNRRRYESQIATQLAPLAQGHLGRVPVLDVIAVELTGDVLRSSVALLNMEADGRSYENSATGLVEKHPRYKKQLLLLTEKVYSLIFEIKRTIFVLYALQDNNYKVVIVPSRT
;
A
#
# COMPACT_ATOMS: atom_id res chain seq x y z
N MET A 1 4.81 4.56 26.77
CA MET A 1 4.37 3.17 26.58
C MET A 1 3.42 2.81 27.71
N ARG A 2 2.20 2.35 27.39
CA ARG A 2 1.30 1.78 28.41
C ARG A 2 1.89 0.44 28.90
N LYS A 3 1.63 0.10 30.16
CA LYS A 3 1.88 -1.24 30.73
C LYS A 3 1.25 -2.29 29.80
N GLY A 4 2.01 -3.30 29.37
CA GLY A 4 1.40 -4.42 28.63
C GLY A 4 2.33 -5.40 27.94
N ASN A 5 3.31 -4.93 27.16
CA ASN A 5 4.14 -5.84 26.34
C ASN A 5 5.63 -5.72 26.69
N PRO A 6 6.38 -6.84 26.74
CA PRO A 6 7.82 -6.82 26.91
C PRO A 6 8.49 -6.03 25.77
N LEU A 7 9.51 -5.24 26.11
CA LEU A 7 10.26 -4.36 25.18
C LEU A 7 10.64 -5.07 23.85
N PRO A 8 11.13 -6.33 23.85
CA PRO A 8 11.46 -7.05 22.62
C PRO A 8 10.27 -7.22 21.68
N GLN A 9 9.13 -7.70 22.17
CA GLN A 9 7.93 -7.93 21.36
C GLN A 9 7.50 -6.65 20.62
N SER A 10 7.51 -5.52 21.33
CA SER A 10 7.16 -4.23 20.74
C SER A 10 8.14 -3.78 19.64
N ALA A 11 9.43 -4.12 19.79
CA ALA A 11 10.45 -3.82 18.80
C ALA A 11 10.32 -4.69 17.55
N LEU A 12 9.98 -5.97 17.70
CA LEU A 12 9.76 -6.90 16.59
C LEU A 12 8.55 -6.49 15.74
N LEU A 13 7.43 -6.19 16.41
CA LEU A 13 6.25 -5.66 15.74
C LEU A 13 6.54 -4.34 15.02
N PHE A 14 7.26 -3.42 15.67
CA PHE A 14 7.68 -2.19 15.03
C PHE A 14 8.53 -2.44 13.77
N ARG A 15 9.50 -3.36 13.83
CA ARG A 15 10.31 -3.74 12.66
C ARG A 15 9.44 -4.27 11.52
N HIS A 16 8.54 -5.20 11.81
CA HIS A 16 7.63 -5.77 10.80
C HIS A 16 6.73 -4.72 10.15
N VAL A 17 6.13 -3.84 10.96
CA VAL A 17 5.32 -2.72 10.47
C VAL A 17 6.17 -1.78 9.62
N LYS A 18 7.37 -1.42 10.08
CA LYS A 18 8.30 -0.55 9.35
C LYS A 18 8.62 -1.12 7.96
N MET A 19 9.01 -2.38 7.87
CA MET A 19 9.35 -3.02 6.59
C MET A 19 8.15 -3.08 5.63
N SER A 20 6.96 -3.39 6.15
CA SER A 20 5.73 -3.46 5.35
C SER A 20 5.34 -2.07 4.82
N LEU A 21 5.44 -1.04 5.66
CA LEU A 21 5.24 0.35 5.24
C LEU A 21 6.28 0.76 4.19
N GLU A 22 7.57 0.53 4.41
CA GLU A 22 8.63 0.84 3.43
C GLU A 22 8.34 0.20 2.07
N ARG A 23 7.92 -1.07 2.05
CA ARG A 23 7.53 -1.77 0.81
C ARG A 23 6.39 -1.08 0.08
N VAL A 24 5.31 -0.71 0.77
CA VAL A 24 4.18 0.02 0.17
C VAL A 24 4.67 1.37 -0.37
N LEU A 25 5.42 2.15 0.41
CA LEU A 25 5.85 3.49 0.01
C LEU A 25 6.86 3.47 -1.16
N MET A 26 7.77 2.51 -1.18
CA MET A 26 8.71 2.32 -2.29
C MET A 26 8.00 1.91 -3.58
N ARG A 27 6.92 1.12 -3.51
CA ARG A 27 6.07 0.79 -4.67
C ARG A 27 5.52 2.04 -5.36
N HIS A 28 5.24 3.09 -4.58
CA HIS A 28 4.79 4.40 -5.07
C HIS A 28 5.93 5.37 -5.40
N GLY A 29 7.16 4.86 -5.55
CA GLY A 29 8.32 5.67 -5.91
C GLY A 29 8.79 6.61 -4.81
N GLY A 30 8.43 6.35 -3.55
CA GLY A 30 8.96 7.09 -2.41
C GLY A 30 10.45 6.81 -2.21
N MET A 31 11.25 7.87 -2.12
CA MET A 31 12.66 7.80 -1.77
C MET A 31 12.88 8.14 -0.28
N PRO A 32 13.77 7.45 0.45
CA PRO A 32 14.16 7.88 1.78
C PRO A 32 14.97 9.18 1.67
N VAL A 33 14.46 10.27 2.26
CA VAL A 33 15.14 11.57 2.27
C VAL A 33 15.52 11.93 3.70
N VAL A 34 16.83 11.97 3.97
CA VAL A 34 17.35 12.41 5.25
C VAL A 34 17.32 13.94 5.31
N ILE A 35 16.64 14.47 6.32
CA ILE A 35 16.57 15.90 6.61
C ILE A 35 17.09 16.19 8.02
N PRO A 36 17.62 17.40 8.29
CA PRO A 36 18.07 17.75 9.63
C PRO A 36 16.96 17.61 10.68
N THR A 37 17.24 16.87 11.76
CA THR A 37 16.27 16.58 12.82
C THR A 37 15.89 17.83 13.62
N MET A 38 16.88 18.65 13.99
CA MET A 38 16.67 19.84 14.80
C MET A 38 16.38 21.05 13.91
N LEU A 39 15.38 21.83 14.30
CA LEU A 39 15.00 23.05 13.60
C LEU A 39 15.16 24.27 14.51
N PRO A 40 15.57 25.42 13.99
CA PRO A 40 15.38 26.69 14.70
C PRO A 40 13.90 26.88 15.04
N LYS A 41 13.62 27.49 16.20
CA LYS A 41 12.25 27.82 16.62
C LYS A 41 11.54 28.58 15.49
N CYS A 42 10.37 28.10 15.10
CA CYS A 42 9.57 28.74 14.05
C CYS A 42 8.73 29.88 14.66
N PRO A 43 8.62 31.05 14.00
CA PRO A 43 7.73 32.12 14.43
C PRO A 43 6.28 31.62 14.56
N GLY A 44 5.54 32.05 15.59
CA GLY A 44 4.16 31.62 15.83
C GLY A 44 4.01 30.21 16.45
N SER A 45 5.12 29.58 16.87
CA SER A 45 5.11 28.36 17.67
C SER A 45 5.27 28.60 19.17
N GLU A 46 5.01 29.83 19.63
CA GLU A 46 5.42 30.28 20.98
C GLU A 46 4.57 29.68 22.10
N ASP A 47 3.32 29.31 21.80
CA ASP A 47 2.32 28.90 22.82
C ASP A 47 2.01 27.38 22.81
N ASP A 48 2.77 26.56 22.09
CA ASP A 48 2.49 25.11 22.05
C ASP A 48 3.31 24.36 23.09
N ASP A 49 2.74 24.21 24.29
CA ASP A 49 3.28 23.43 25.41
C ASP A 49 3.71 22.00 25.04
N ASN A 50 3.18 21.43 23.95
CA ASN A 50 3.52 20.08 23.52
C ASN A 50 4.83 20.00 22.71
N LYS A 51 5.43 21.13 22.31
CA LYS A 51 6.70 21.15 21.59
C LYS A 51 7.88 21.06 22.55
N VAL A 52 8.96 20.47 22.06
CA VAL A 52 10.20 20.29 22.83
C VAL A 52 11.24 21.26 22.30
N HIS A 53 11.67 22.17 23.16
CA HIS A 53 12.65 23.20 22.85
C HIS A 53 13.91 23.03 23.67
N PHE A 54 15.05 23.33 23.06
CA PHE A 54 16.37 23.36 23.70
C PHE A 54 17.05 24.67 23.33
N MET A 55 17.88 25.17 24.24
CA MET A 55 18.81 26.25 23.94
C MET A 55 20.17 25.62 23.62
N ASP A 56 20.74 25.96 22.47
CA ASP A 56 22.11 25.57 22.17
C ASP A 56 23.12 26.44 22.94
N HIS A 57 24.41 26.08 22.86
CA HIS A 57 25.49 26.81 23.51
C HIS A 57 25.61 28.28 23.06
N GLY A 58 25.07 28.64 21.90
CA GLY A 58 25.06 30.00 21.34
C GLY A 58 23.81 30.80 21.71
N GLY A 59 22.90 30.25 22.53
CA GLY A 59 21.65 30.89 22.91
C GLY A 59 20.52 30.75 21.88
N LEU A 60 20.74 30.03 20.77
CA LEU A 60 19.70 29.79 19.78
C LEU A 60 18.72 28.74 20.30
N ILE A 61 17.42 29.04 20.20
CA ILE A 61 16.38 28.07 20.51
C ILE A 61 16.16 27.15 19.31
N VAL A 62 16.40 25.87 19.52
CA VAL A 62 16.14 24.79 18.58
C VAL A 62 15.00 23.90 19.11
N ALA A 63 14.32 23.21 18.21
CA ALA A 63 13.18 22.36 18.51
C ALA A 63 13.37 20.97 17.92
N LEU A 64 12.96 19.95 18.67
CA LEU A 64 12.77 18.60 18.12
C LEU A 64 11.49 18.57 17.27
N PRO A 65 11.42 17.69 16.26
CA PRO A 65 10.31 17.66 15.32
C PRO A 65 9.03 17.19 16.02
N HIS A 66 8.01 18.05 16.00
CA HIS A 66 6.66 17.68 16.43
C HIS A 66 5.93 16.88 15.33
N ASN A 67 6.30 17.05 14.07
CA ASN A 67 5.82 16.24 12.95
C ASN A 67 6.92 16.19 11.89
N MET A 68 6.77 15.32 10.91
CA MET A 68 7.75 15.18 9.82
C MET A 68 7.57 16.18 8.68
N ARG A 69 6.44 16.91 8.65
CA ARG A 69 6.05 17.77 7.52
C ARG A 69 6.64 19.19 7.63
N VAL A 70 6.73 19.76 8.83
CA VAL A 70 7.37 21.08 9.07
C VAL A 70 8.87 21.07 8.73
N PRO A 71 9.69 20.11 9.22
CA PRO A 71 11.09 20.03 8.83
C PRO A 71 11.28 19.89 7.32
N PHE A 72 10.41 19.13 6.67
CA PHE A 72 10.48 18.92 5.23
C PHE A 72 10.06 20.13 4.41
N ALA A 73 8.98 20.80 4.79
CA ALA A 73 8.54 22.03 4.13
C ALA A 73 9.67 23.07 4.16
N ARG A 74 10.37 23.21 5.29
CA ARG A 74 11.55 24.06 5.40
C ARG A 74 12.69 23.59 4.50
N TYR A 75 12.96 22.29 4.46
CA TYR A 75 14.03 21.71 3.65
C TYR A 75 13.82 21.99 2.16
N ILE A 76 12.63 21.74 1.61
CA ILE A 76 12.35 21.96 0.19
C ILE A 76 12.22 23.44 -0.17
N ALA A 77 11.68 24.27 0.73
CA ALA A 77 11.55 25.71 0.49
C ALA A 77 12.90 26.44 0.34
N ARG A 78 13.98 25.84 0.86
CA ARG A 78 15.34 26.39 0.81
C ARG A 78 16.21 25.81 -0.31
N ARG A 79 15.68 24.89 -1.10
CA ARG A 79 16.41 24.21 -2.18
C ARG A 79 15.94 24.69 -3.54
N SER A 80 16.91 25.07 -4.39
CA SER A 80 16.66 25.52 -5.76
C SER A 80 16.67 24.40 -6.80
N ASP A 81 16.92 23.16 -6.41
CA ASP A 81 16.95 22.02 -7.34
C ASP A 81 15.72 21.12 -7.24
N VAL A 82 14.87 21.33 -6.23
CA VAL A 82 13.64 20.54 -6.04
C VAL A 82 12.51 21.08 -6.92
N VAL A 83 12.07 20.26 -7.88
CA VAL A 83 10.92 20.53 -8.77
C VAL A 83 9.84 19.46 -8.62
N SER A 84 10.24 18.20 -8.54
CA SER A 84 9.39 17.05 -8.26
C SER A 84 10.13 16.12 -7.32
N LEU A 85 9.48 15.73 -6.22
CA LEU A 85 10.08 14.85 -5.23
C LEU A 85 8.99 14.01 -4.56
N ARG A 86 9.22 12.70 -4.51
CA ARG A 86 8.42 11.75 -3.74
C ARG A 86 9.31 11.24 -2.62
N ARG A 87 8.91 11.49 -1.38
CA ARG A 87 9.69 11.05 -0.23
C ARG A 87 8.87 10.25 0.75
N TYR A 88 9.54 9.37 1.47
CA TYR A 88 9.04 8.85 2.73
C TYR A 88 10.03 9.08 3.87
N ALA A 89 9.51 9.13 5.10
CA ALA A 89 10.27 9.17 6.33
C ALA A 89 9.54 8.37 7.42
N ILE A 90 10.22 7.41 8.04
CA ILE A 90 9.71 6.68 9.21
C ILE A 90 10.64 6.99 10.38
N GLU A 91 10.30 8.04 11.12
CA GLU A 91 11.18 8.65 12.11
C GLU A 91 10.45 8.97 13.42
N LYS A 92 11.23 9.35 14.44
CA LYS A 92 10.71 9.75 15.74
C LYS A 92 10.21 11.20 15.71
N VAL A 93 9.05 11.41 16.30
CA VAL A 93 8.53 12.74 16.66
C VAL A 93 8.37 12.85 18.15
N TYR A 94 8.52 14.08 18.65
CA TYR A 94 8.68 14.34 20.07
C TYR A 94 7.53 15.21 20.60
N ARG A 95 7.10 14.90 21.82
CA ARG A 95 6.12 15.67 22.57
C ARG A 95 6.65 15.95 23.96
N SER A 96 6.46 17.18 24.43
CA SER A 96 6.76 17.55 25.80
C SER A 96 5.93 16.72 26.79
N ARG A 97 6.48 16.45 27.96
CA ARG A 97 5.75 15.89 29.09
C ARG A 97 5.66 16.96 30.16
N LYS A 98 4.47 17.13 30.75
CA LYS A 98 4.26 18.03 31.89
C LYS A 98 4.88 17.53 33.21
N VAL A 99 5.68 16.45 33.15
CA VAL A 99 6.33 15.82 34.30
C VAL A 99 7.82 16.13 34.22
N PHE A 100 8.34 16.80 35.25
CA PHE A 100 9.74 17.18 35.35
C PHE A 100 10.67 15.95 35.44
N GLY A 101 11.90 16.09 34.94
CA GLY A 101 12.94 15.04 34.99
C GLY A 101 12.70 13.82 34.08
N CYS A 102 11.66 13.84 33.25
CA CYS A 102 11.37 12.77 32.29
C CYS A 102 11.86 13.12 30.89
N HIS A 103 12.31 12.11 30.14
CA HIS A 103 12.51 12.27 28.69
C HIS A 103 11.20 12.70 28.01
N PRO A 104 11.30 13.50 26.92
CA PRO A 104 10.17 13.76 26.06
C PRO A 104 9.50 12.45 25.62
N ARG A 105 8.20 12.52 25.35
CA ARG A 105 7.51 11.38 24.75
C ARG A 105 7.95 11.25 23.30
N GLU A 106 8.57 10.12 22.99
CA GLU A 106 8.91 9.72 21.63
C GLU A 106 7.77 8.90 21.02
N LEU A 107 7.43 9.19 19.77
CA LEU A 107 6.45 8.51 18.94
C LEU A 107 7.07 8.24 17.58
N HIS A 108 6.59 7.26 16.83
CA HIS A 108 6.99 7.08 15.43
C HIS A 108 5.90 7.56 14.47
N GLU A 109 6.30 8.38 13.51
CA GLU A 109 5.47 8.86 12.40
C GLU A 109 6.04 8.31 11.10
N CYS A 110 5.15 7.80 10.24
CA CYS A 110 5.49 7.42 8.87
C CYS A 110 4.86 8.43 7.92
N ALA A 111 5.66 9.34 7.38
CA ALA A 111 5.23 10.38 6.46
C ALA A 111 5.58 10.00 5.03
N PHE A 112 4.66 10.29 4.10
CA PHE A 112 4.89 10.24 2.66
C PHE A 112 4.44 11.56 2.04
N ASP A 113 5.30 12.17 1.24
CA ASP A 113 5.07 13.49 0.67
C ASP A 113 5.40 13.52 -0.82
N ILE A 114 4.58 14.26 -1.58
CA ILE A 114 4.74 14.50 -3.01
C ILE A 114 4.83 16.01 -3.23
N VAL A 115 5.94 16.45 -3.81
CA VAL A 115 6.18 17.82 -4.26
C VAL A 115 5.99 17.86 -5.77
N CYS A 116 5.22 18.84 -6.26
CA CYS A 116 4.92 19.03 -7.68
C CYS A 116 4.83 20.52 -8.02
N SER A 117 4.78 20.82 -9.32
CA SER A 117 4.91 22.18 -9.86
C SER A 117 3.58 22.88 -10.16
N ASN A 118 2.44 22.20 -10.03
CA ASN A 118 1.15 22.81 -10.33
C ASN A 118 0.00 22.25 -9.48
N HIS A 119 -1.11 22.99 -9.45
CA HIS A 119 -2.28 22.69 -8.65
C HIS A 119 -3.03 21.42 -9.11
N GLN A 120 -3.18 21.21 -10.41
CA GLN A 120 -3.92 20.06 -10.95
C GLN A 120 -3.22 18.73 -10.62
N SER A 121 -1.89 18.70 -10.73
CA SER A 121 -1.07 17.56 -10.29
C SER A 121 -1.23 17.33 -8.79
N ALA A 122 -1.31 18.37 -7.97
CA ALA A 122 -1.53 18.21 -6.53
C ALA A 122 -2.87 17.53 -6.21
N LEU A 123 -3.94 17.80 -6.96
CA LEU A 123 -5.23 17.12 -6.81
C LEU A 123 -5.13 15.63 -7.17
N THR A 124 -4.42 15.30 -8.25
CA THR A 124 -4.17 13.91 -8.67
C THR A 124 -3.33 13.17 -7.63
N HIS A 125 -2.27 13.80 -7.13
CA HIS A 125 -1.42 13.25 -6.07
C HIS A 125 -2.16 13.12 -4.74
N THR A 126 -3.16 13.97 -4.47
CA THR A 126 -4.05 13.78 -3.30
C THR A 126 -4.80 12.46 -3.42
N ALA A 127 -5.36 12.14 -4.58
CA ALA A 127 -6.04 10.86 -4.81
C ALA A 127 -5.07 9.65 -4.68
N GLU A 128 -3.84 9.79 -5.16
CA GLU A 128 -2.77 8.80 -4.99
C GLU A 128 -2.46 8.53 -3.50
N LEU A 129 -2.38 9.58 -2.67
CA LEU A 129 -2.14 9.42 -1.23
C LEU A 129 -3.30 8.72 -0.51
N LEU A 130 -4.54 8.95 -0.96
CA LEU A 130 -5.71 8.21 -0.45
C LEU A 130 -5.62 6.72 -0.78
N HIS A 131 -5.15 6.40 -1.99
CA HIS A 131 -4.91 5.02 -2.41
C HIS A 131 -3.81 4.36 -1.57
N ILE A 132 -2.67 5.04 -1.33
CA ILE A 132 -1.63 4.57 -0.41
C ILE A 132 -2.19 4.32 0.98
N GLY A 133 -3.04 5.24 1.46
CA GLY A 133 -3.78 5.08 2.72
C GLY A 133 -4.61 3.79 2.78
N SER A 134 -5.35 3.49 1.71
CA SER A 134 -6.13 2.26 1.59
C SER A 134 -5.25 1.01 1.49
N GLU A 135 -4.12 1.06 0.78
CA GLU A 135 -3.20 -0.06 0.70
C GLU A 135 -2.53 -0.35 2.04
N VAL A 136 -2.18 0.67 2.83
CA VAL A 136 -1.64 0.46 4.18
C VAL A 136 -2.69 -0.21 5.08
N VAL A 137 -3.97 0.16 4.97
CA VAL A 137 -5.03 -0.55 5.72
C VAL A 137 -5.18 -1.99 5.21
N ALA A 138 -5.08 -2.21 3.89
CA ALA A 138 -5.15 -3.55 3.32
C ALA A 138 -3.95 -4.42 3.74
N GLU A 139 -2.73 -3.87 3.83
CA GLU A 139 -1.51 -4.60 4.17
C GLU A 139 -1.61 -5.37 5.50
N PHE A 140 -2.40 -4.85 6.45
CA PHE A 140 -2.57 -5.43 7.78
C PHE A 140 -4.02 -5.89 7.99
N SER A 141 -4.25 -7.21 8.11
CA SER A 141 -5.58 -7.78 8.36
C SER A 141 -6.25 -7.21 9.62
N GLN A 142 -5.46 -6.87 10.64
CA GLN A 142 -5.91 -6.24 11.89
C GLN A 142 -6.50 -4.85 11.69
N LEU A 143 -6.02 -4.11 10.68
CA LEU A 143 -6.59 -2.80 10.34
C LEU A 143 -7.85 -2.97 9.52
N GLN A 144 -7.88 -3.93 8.58
CA GLN A 144 -9.07 -4.23 7.79
C GLN A 144 -10.28 -4.57 8.69
N ALA A 145 -10.06 -5.35 9.75
CA ALA A 145 -11.10 -5.74 10.70
C ALA A 145 -11.74 -4.57 11.49
N ARG A 146 -11.10 -3.40 11.52
CA ARG A 146 -11.56 -2.22 12.29
C ARG A 146 -12.52 -1.30 11.52
N GLY A 147 -12.71 -1.53 10.22
CA GLY A 147 -13.62 -0.72 9.41
C GLY A 147 -13.19 0.75 9.28
N TYR A 148 -11.95 0.99 8.86
CA TYR A 148 -11.47 2.35 8.57
C TYR A 148 -12.27 2.99 7.42
N SER A 149 -12.43 4.31 7.48
CA SER A 149 -12.96 5.13 6.39
C SER A 149 -12.09 6.36 6.15
N ILE A 150 -12.19 6.91 4.94
CA ILE A 150 -11.52 8.13 4.52
C ILE A 150 -12.50 9.29 4.67
N ARG A 151 -12.10 10.30 5.44
CA ARG A 151 -12.86 11.52 5.65
C ARG A 151 -12.11 12.67 5.00
N ILE A 152 -12.78 13.40 4.12
CA ILE A 152 -12.16 14.45 3.31
C ILE A 152 -12.84 15.78 3.59
N GLY A 153 -12.04 16.81 3.85
CA GLY A 153 -12.49 18.19 3.95
C GLY A 153 -11.70 19.09 3.02
N HIS A 154 -12.07 20.36 3.03
CA HIS A 154 -11.34 21.39 2.31
C HIS A 154 -11.36 22.68 3.12
N THR A 155 -10.19 23.28 3.41
CA THR A 155 -10.08 24.47 4.25
C THR A 155 -10.96 25.62 3.73
N GLY A 156 -11.04 25.76 2.40
CA GLY A 156 -11.89 26.75 1.73
C GLY A 156 -13.40 26.59 1.96
N LEU A 157 -13.91 25.37 2.21
CA LEU A 157 -15.33 25.17 2.55
C LEU A 157 -15.63 25.81 3.91
N LEU A 158 -14.84 25.48 4.93
CA LEU A 158 -15.00 26.03 6.27
C LEU A 158 -14.76 27.55 6.31
N GLN A 159 -13.73 28.04 5.62
CA GLN A 159 -13.49 29.48 5.47
C GLN A 159 -14.66 30.19 4.80
N SER A 160 -15.27 29.59 3.78
CA SER A 160 -16.44 30.18 3.11
C SER A 160 -17.66 30.26 4.04
N LEU A 161 -17.87 29.27 4.93
CA LEU A 161 -18.92 29.32 5.94
C LEU A 161 -18.66 30.45 6.95
N LEU A 162 -17.44 30.55 7.47
CA LEU A 162 -17.05 31.60 8.42
C LEU A 162 -17.26 33.00 7.82
N MET A 163 -16.80 33.20 6.59
CA MET A 163 -17.00 34.47 5.86
C MET A 163 -18.47 34.76 5.61
N HIS A 164 -19.26 33.76 5.19
CA HIS A 164 -20.69 33.92 4.94
C HIS A 164 -21.47 34.30 6.20
N CYS A 165 -21.08 33.76 7.35
CA CYS A 165 -21.64 34.09 8.65
C CYS A 165 -21.13 35.43 9.22
N GLY A 166 -20.25 36.15 8.51
CA GLY A 166 -19.67 37.40 8.98
C GLY A 166 -18.73 37.24 10.17
N VAL A 167 -18.15 36.06 10.38
CA VAL A 167 -17.20 35.82 11.48
C VAL A 167 -15.88 36.54 11.20
N PRO A 168 -15.44 37.47 12.06
CA PRO A 168 -14.17 38.19 11.90
C PRO A 168 -12.95 37.25 11.86
N GLU A 169 -11.99 37.50 10.97
CA GLU A 169 -10.80 36.64 10.75
C GLU A 169 -9.97 36.41 12.03
N ASN A 170 -9.89 37.40 12.91
CA ASN A 170 -9.18 37.28 14.19
C ASN A 170 -9.80 36.26 15.16
N LYS A 171 -11.06 35.83 14.93
CA LYS A 171 -11.71 34.78 15.71
C LYS A 171 -11.57 33.40 15.09
N TRP A 172 -11.05 33.27 13.86
CA TRP A 172 -11.07 32.00 13.14
C TRP A 172 -10.29 30.90 13.84
N SER A 173 -9.07 31.19 14.31
CA SER A 173 -8.27 30.18 15.03
C SER A 173 -8.96 29.66 16.30
N GLN A 174 -9.72 30.51 17.02
CA GLN A 174 -10.49 30.06 18.18
C GLN A 174 -11.63 29.10 17.76
N VAL A 175 -12.33 29.42 16.68
CA VAL A 175 -13.43 28.58 16.15
C VAL A 175 -12.90 27.24 15.63
N LEU A 176 -11.79 27.27 14.90
CA LEU A 176 -11.15 26.06 14.36
C LEU A 176 -10.63 25.15 15.47
N GLU A 177 -10.03 25.71 16.53
CA GLU A 177 -9.62 24.93 17.71
C GLU A 177 -10.84 24.33 18.44
N SER A 178 -11.95 25.06 18.55
CA SER A 178 -13.20 24.55 19.12
C SER A 178 -13.74 23.36 18.30
N LEU A 179 -13.75 23.48 16.97
CA LEU A 179 -14.18 22.40 16.07
C LEU A 179 -13.26 21.16 16.14
N ARG A 180 -11.97 21.35 16.35
CA ARG A 180 -10.98 20.28 16.49
C ARG A 180 -11.10 19.54 17.83
N THR A 181 -11.17 20.27 18.94
CA THR A 181 -11.24 19.68 20.29
C THR A 181 -12.53 18.90 20.52
N VAL A 182 -13.63 19.38 19.97
CA VAL A 182 -14.97 18.78 20.12
C VAL A 182 -15.18 17.54 19.27
N GLN A 183 -14.24 17.14 18.39
CA GLN A 183 -14.30 15.86 17.66
C GLN A 183 -14.41 14.60 18.55
N SER A 184 -14.29 14.77 19.88
CA SER A 184 -14.48 13.73 20.90
C SER A 184 -15.62 14.00 21.92
N SER A 185 -16.44 15.02 21.67
CA SER A 185 -17.47 15.56 22.59
C SER A 185 -18.84 15.74 21.90
N SER A 186 -19.88 16.07 22.68
CA SER A 186 -21.25 16.21 22.19
C SER A 186 -21.49 17.55 21.46
N LYS A 187 -22.51 17.59 20.60
CA LYS A 187 -23.02 18.81 19.92
C LYS A 187 -23.24 19.98 20.89
N ALA A 188 -23.78 19.69 22.07
CA ALA A 188 -24.04 20.70 23.10
C ALA A 188 -22.75 21.36 23.60
N HIS A 189 -21.65 20.62 23.67
CA HIS A 189 -20.36 21.17 24.05
C HIS A 189 -19.78 22.07 22.96
N LEU A 190 -19.94 21.70 21.67
CA LEU A 190 -19.54 22.59 20.57
C LEU A 190 -20.29 23.92 20.64
N GLN A 191 -21.61 23.85 20.84
CA GLN A 191 -22.45 25.03 20.96
C GLN A 191 -21.93 25.97 22.07
N GLN A 192 -21.64 25.42 23.25
CA GLN A 192 -21.10 26.18 24.38
C GLN A 192 -19.76 26.88 24.07
N GLU A 193 -18.82 26.18 23.41
CA GLU A 193 -17.52 26.76 23.03
C GLU A 193 -17.69 27.88 21.98
N LEU A 194 -18.60 27.70 21.03
CA LEU A 194 -18.90 28.71 20.01
C LEU A 194 -19.63 29.94 20.60
N ASP A 195 -20.51 29.73 21.57
CA ASP A 195 -21.17 30.81 22.31
C ASP A 195 -20.14 31.62 23.12
N ALA A 196 -19.18 30.94 23.75
CA ALA A 196 -18.07 31.59 24.46
C ALA A 196 -17.15 32.42 23.54
N ALA A 197 -17.08 32.10 22.24
CA ALA A 197 -16.36 32.89 21.25
C ALA A 197 -17.09 34.19 20.84
N ASN A 198 -18.27 34.47 21.41
CA ASN A 198 -19.09 35.66 21.12
C ASN A 198 -19.37 35.82 19.62
N LEU A 199 -19.81 34.73 18.98
CA LEU A 199 -20.25 34.72 17.58
C LEU A 199 -21.74 35.10 17.50
N GLY A 200 -22.22 35.53 16.33
CA GLY A 200 -23.66 35.75 16.14
C GLY A 200 -24.44 34.44 16.08
N ASP A 201 -25.69 34.43 16.55
CA ASP A 201 -26.54 33.23 16.65
C ASP A 201 -26.63 32.44 15.33
N GLN A 202 -26.72 33.17 14.20
CA GLN A 202 -26.72 32.57 12.87
C GLN A 202 -25.43 31.80 12.58
N ALA A 203 -24.27 32.35 12.98
CA ALA A 203 -22.98 31.71 12.79
C ALA A 203 -22.88 30.41 13.60
N VAL A 204 -23.30 30.47 14.87
CA VAL A 204 -23.26 29.30 15.74
C VAL A 204 -24.21 28.22 15.26
N ALA A 205 -25.45 28.56 14.93
CA ALA A 205 -26.42 27.60 14.40
C ALA A 205 -25.92 26.91 13.12
N LEU A 206 -25.34 27.66 12.19
CA LEU A 206 -24.83 27.11 10.94
C LEU A 206 -23.59 26.22 11.16
N LEU A 207 -22.63 26.66 11.99
CA LEU A 207 -21.44 25.87 12.32
C LEU A 207 -21.80 24.56 13.03
N THR A 208 -22.70 24.62 14.01
CA THR A 208 -23.22 23.46 14.73
C THR A 208 -23.98 22.51 13.80
N GLN A 209 -24.73 23.02 12.82
CA GLN A 209 -25.37 22.19 11.79
C GLN A 209 -24.34 21.52 10.87
N PHE A 210 -23.37 22.26 10.35
CA PHE A 210 -22.36 21.74 9.43
C PHE A 210 -21.34 20.82 10.09
N TYR A 211 -21.15 20.93 11.39
CA TYR A 211 -20.28 20.04 12.17
C TYR A 211 -20.73 18.58 12.12
N GLU A 212 -22.03 18.32 12.07
CA GLU A 212 -22.59 16.97 12.00
C GLU A 212 -22.61 16.40 10.58
N VAL A 213 -22.18 17.19 9.58
CA VAL A 213 -22.22 16.77 8.18
C VAL A 213 -21.05 15.85 7.86
N GLU A 214 -21.40 14.61 7.54
CA GLU A 214 -20.52 13.60 6.97
C GLU A 214 -21.31 12.84 5.91
N ASP A 215 -21.11 13.18 4.63
CA ASP A 215 -21.96 12.66 3.56
C ASP A 215 -21.22 12.61 2.21
N ASN A 216 -21.90 12.16 1.15
CA ASN A 216 -21.32 12.17 -0.19
C ASN A 216 -21.19 13.59 -0.77
N PHE A 217 -20.35 13.71 -1.79
CA PHE A 217 -20.06 14.99 -2.46
C PHE A 217 -21.31 15.69 -3.00
N ALA A 218 -22.24 14.96 -3.63
CA ALA A 218 -23.44 15.55 -4.24
C ALA A 218 -24.34 16.24 -3.20
N LYS A 219 -24.49 15.63 -2.03
CA LYS A 219 -25.26 16.21 -0.92
C LYS A 219 -24.54 17.40 -0.30
N VAL A 220 -23.23 17.30 -0.04
CA VAL A 220 -22.45 18.43 0.50
C VAL A 220 -22.46 19.62 -0.48
N SER A 221 -22.22 19.39 -1.77
CA SER A 221 -22.31 20.40 -2.82
C SER A 221 -23.70 21.06 -2.85
N SER A 222 -24.76 20.25 -2.70
CA SER A 222 -26.12 20.75 -2.57
C SER A 222 -26.35 21.66 -1.35
N MET A 223 -25.76 21.31 -0.21
CA MET A 223 -25.85 22.12 1.02
C MET A 223 -25.14 23.46 0.85
N TYR A 224 -24.03 23.54 0.11
CA TYR A 224 -23.29 24.79 -0.11
C TYR A 224 -23.95 25.74 -1.13
N ARG A 225 -25.07 25.36 -1.76
CA ARG A 225 -25.76 26.20 -2.77
C ARG A 225 -26.13 27.60 -2.26
N PHE A 226 -26.47 27.75 -0.97
CA PHE A 226 -26.81 29.07 -0.41
C PHE A 226 -25.59 30.00 -0.33
N VAL A 227 -24.38 29.46 -0.10
CA VAL A 227 -23.13 30.24 -0.13
C VAL A 227 -22.74 30.55 -1.57
N VAL A 228 -22.77 29.55 -2.45
CA VAL A 228 -22.30 29.64 -3.85
C VAL A 228 -23.15 30.62 -4.69
N ARG A 229 -24.45 30.75 -4.41
CA ARG A 229 -25.35 31.66 -5.14
C ARG A 229 -25.10 33.14 -4.87
N GLN A 230 -24.43 33.47 -3.77
CA GLN A 230 -24.11 34.86 -3.45
C GLN A 230 -22.92 35.36 -4.29
N LYS A 231 -22.73 36.68 -4.33
CA LYS A 231 -21.53 37.32 -4.88
C LYS A 231 -20.60 37.66 -3.72
N GLY A 232 -19.30 37.41 -3.89
CA GLY A 232 -18.29 37.78 -2.89
C GLY A 232 -17.20 36.72 -2.68
N PRO A 233 -16.25 37.00 -1.77
CA PRO A 233 -15.11 36.12 -1.51
C PRO A 233 -15.52 34.75 -0.95
N ALA A 234 -16.54 34.70 -0.09
CA ALA A 234 -17.08 33.44 0.44
C ALA A 234 -17.57 32.50 -0.68
N ALA A 235 -18.36 33.03 -1.62
CA ALA A 235 -18.86 32.27 -2.76
C ALA A 235 -17.75 31.82 -3.73
N ALA A 236 -16.69 32.61 -3.87
CA ALA A 236 -15.52 32.23 -4.68
C ALA A 236 -14.74 31.07 -4.04
N LEU A 237 -14.49 31.14 -2.73
CA LEU A 237 -13.82 30.06 -1.98
C LEU A 237 -14.63 28.77 -1.99
N ALA A 238 -15.95 28.85 -1.77
CA ALA A 238 -16.84 27.68 -1.82
C ALA A 238 -16.81 27.01 -3.20
N ARG A 239 -16.88 27.80 -4.28
CA ARG A 239 -16.82 27.27 -5.66
C ARG A 239 -15.49 26.57 -5.95
N GLN A 240 -14.37 27.21 -5.60
CA GLN A 240 -13.06 26.60 -5.80
C GLN A 240 -12.92 25.31 -5.00
N ALA A 241 -13.33 25.31 -3.73
CA ALA A 241 -13.23 24.15 -2.86
C ALA A 241 -14.07 22.96 -3.37
N LEU A 242 -15.29 23.21 -3.83
CA LEU A 242 -16.14 22.17 -4.42
C LEU A 242 -15.57 21.64 -5.73
N HIS A 243 -15.02 22.52 -6.57
CA HIS A 243 -14.36 22.14 -7.81
C HIS A 243 -13.12 21.26 -7.54
N ASP A 244 -12.27 21.63 -6.58
CA ASP A 244 -11.08 20.87 -6.22
C ASP A 244 -11.43 19.49 -5.67
N LEU A 245 -12.47 19.39 -4.83
CA LEU A 245 -12.99 18.13 -4.32
C LEU A 245 -13.52 17.25 -5.45
N GLU A 246 -14.30 17.81 -6.37
CA GLU A 246 -14.84 17.08 -7.53
C GLU A 246 -13.72 16.52 -8.42
N ALA A 247 -12.74 17.35 -8.78
CA ALA A 247 -11.60 16.96 -9.62
C ALA A 247 -10.74 15.87 -8.94
N MET A 248 -10.53 15.96 -7.63
CA MET A 248 -9.82 14.93 -6.87
C MET A 248 -10.61 13.63 -6.81
N LEU A 249 -11.94 13.68 -6.60
CA LEU A 249 -12.81 12.50 -6.58
C LEU A 249 -12.93 11.82 -7.96
N GLN A 250 -12.90 12.60 -9.04
CA GLN A 250 -12.82 12.04 -10.39
C GLN A 250 -11.51 11.27 -10.59
N SER A 251 -10.38 11.83 -10.12
CA SER A 251 -9.07 11.17 -10.19
C SER A 251 -9.02 9.91 -9.32
N SER A 252 -9.68 9.89 -8.16
CA SER A 252 -9.71 8.73 -7.28
C SER A 252 -10.52 7.56 -7.82
N SER A 253 -11.53 7.81 -8.65
CA SER A 253 -12.36 6.76 -9.26
C SER A 253 -11.54 5.77 -10.12
N ALA A 254 -10.43 6.23 -10.72
CA ALA A 254 -9.52 5.40 -11.49
C ALA A 254 -8.61 4.50 -10.62
N LEU A 255 -8.42 4.84 -9.34
CA LEU A 255 -7.52 4.14 -8.41
C LEU A 255 -8.23 3.02 -7.62
N ALA A 256 -9.57 2.94 -7.71
CA ALA A 256 -10.40 1.86 -7.16
C ALA A 256 -10.04 1.41 -5.73
N PHE A 257 -9.72 2.34 -4.83
CA PHE A 257 -9.41 1.99 -3.44
C PHE A 257 -10.67 1.63 -2.63
N GLN A 258 -10.53 0.75 -1.64
CA GLN A 258 -11.65 0.03 -1.03
C GLN A 258 -12.30 0.73 0.17
N LEU A 259 -11.64 1.73 0.74
CA LEU A 259 -12.15 2.41 1.93
C LEU A 259 -13.33 3.32 1.59
N PRO A 260 -14.42 3.32 2.40
CA PRO A 260 -15.52 4.26 2.24
C PRO A 260 -15.02 5.70 2.34
N VAL A 261 -15.52 6.58 1.47
CA VAL A 261 -15.17 8.01 1.43
C VAL A 261 -16.36 8.86 1.85
N THR A 262 -16.13 9.79 2.77
CA THR A 262 -17.12 10.80 3.18
C THR A 262 -16.53 12.21 3.10
N ILE A 263 -17.36 13.17 2.70
CA ILE A 263 -17.02 14.59 2.68
C ILE A 263 -17.52 15.23 3.98
N VAL A 264 -16.60 15.91 4.66
CA VAL A 264 -16.78 16.51 5.97
C VAL A 264 -16.37 17.98 5.89
N PRO A 265 -17.32 18.91 5.71
CA PRO A 265 -17.01 20.32 5.47
C PRO A 265 -16.27 21.00 6.62
N CYS A 266 -16.56 20.59 7.85
CA CYS A 266 -15.93 21.09 9.08
C CYS A 266 -14.76 20.22 9.55
N LEU A 267 -14.12 19.45 8.66
CA LEU A 267 -12.92 18.69 9.01
C LEU A 267 -11.75 19.66 9.24
N VAL A 268 -11.36 19.81 10.51
CA VAL A 268 -10.25 20.66 10.90
C VAL A 268 -9.01 19.80 11.21
N CYS A 269 -8.06 19.82 10.28
CA CYS A 269 -6.69 19.37 10.53
C CYS A 269 -5.84 20.55 11.05
N ASP A 270 -4.51 20.45 11.03
CA ASP A 270 -3.64 21.54 11.50
C ASP A 270 -3.70 22.72 10.54
N GLU A 271 -4.47 23.76 10.91
CA GLU A 271 -4.72 24.96 10.09
C GLU A 271 -3.44 25.72 9.73
N ARG A 272 -2.39 25.58 10.55
CA ARG A 272 -1.09 26.20 10.31
C ARG A 272 -0.27 25.43 9.29
N MET A 273 -0.60 24.16 9.07
CA MET A 273 0.09 23.25 8.16
C MET A 273 -0.61 23.17 6.82
N TYR A 274 -1.92 22.92 6.81
CA TYR A 274 -2.63 22.54 5.60
C TYR A 274 -3.35 23.70 4.93
N SER A 275 -3.44 23.60 3.60
CA SER A 275 -4.11 24.54 2.70
C SER A 275 -4.78 23.79 1.55
N GLY A 276 -6.11 23.92 1.44
CA GLY A 276 -6.89 23.22 0.42
C GLY A 276 -7.48 21.91 0.95
N ILE A 277 -7.35 20.82 0.19
CA ILE A 277 -7.86 19.50 0.59
C ILE A 277 -7.09 18.99 1.82
N VAL A 278 -7.85 18.53 2.81
CA VAL A 278 -7.38 17.84 4.01
C VAL A 278 -8.13 16.52 4.14
N PHE A 279 -7.49 15.51 4.70
CA PHE A 279 -8.13 14.22 4.88
C PHE A 279 -7.57 13.46 6.08
N GLU A 280 -8.38 12.55 6.59
CA GLU A 280 -7.99 11.62 7.63
C GLU A 280 -8.49 10.21 7.35
N ILE A 281 -7.75 9.22 7.82
CA ILE A 281 -8.14 7.81 7.81
C ILE A 281 -8.41 7.41 9.25
N ALA A 282 -9.66 7.10 9.56
CA ALA A 282 -10.10 6.86 10.92
C ALA A 282 -11.17 5.76 11.00
N CYS A 283 -11.25 5.10 12.15
CA CYS A 283 -12.34 4.17 12.46
C CYS A 283 -13.01 4.58 13.78
N GLN A 284 -14.16 3.98 14.11
CA GLN A 284 -14.75 4.20 15.43
C GLN A 284 -13.91 3.50 16.51
N SER A 285 -13.72 4.15 17.66
CA SER A 285 -12.97 3.53 18.76
C SER A 285 -13.78 2.39 19.40
N HIS A 286 -13.23 1.18 19.38
CA HIS A 286 -13.80 0.01 20.06
C HIS A 286 -13.59 -0.02 21.59
N ARG A 287 -12.83 0.93 22.15
CA ARG A 287 -12.51 0.96 23.58
C ARG A 287 -13.68 1.48 24.42
N LYS A 288 -14.35 0.58 25.16
CA LYS A 288 -15.47 0.85 26.09
C LYS A 288 -15.20 1.93 27.16
N THR A 289 -13.94 2.27 27.43
CA THR A 289 -13.53 3.13 28.57
C THR A 289 -13.11 4.55 28.20
N ARG A 290 -13.13 4.94 26.91
CA ARG A 290 -12.93 6.33 26.50
C ARG A 290 -14.08 6.76 25.60
N ARG A 291 -14.65 7.92 25.93
CA ARG A 291 -15.68 8.70 25.21
C ARG A 291 -15.69 8.41 23.70
N GLN A 292 -16.89 8.27 23.13
CA GLN A 292 -17.18 8.15 21.70
C GLN A 292 -16.23 9.02 20.86
N GLY A 293 -15.15 8.42 20.36
CA GLY A 293 -14.08 9.12 19.66
C GLY A 293 -13.57 8.27 18.51
N ARG A 294 -13.00 8.92 17.50
CA ARG A 294 -12.42 8.23 16.35
C ARG A 294 -10.97 7.82 16.63
N ASP A 295 -10.60 6.62 16.18
CA ASP A 295 -9.21 6.18 16.18
C ASP A 295 -8.54 6.58 14.86
N LEU A 296 -7.81 7.68 14.90
CA LEU A 296 -7.13 8.31 13.76
C LEU A 296 -5.84 7.57 13.34
N LEU A 297 -5.87 6.81 12.25
CA LEU A 297 -4.70 6.09 11.74
C LEU A 297 -3.74 7.01 10.99
N ALA A 298 -4.27 7.88 10.12
CA ALA A 298 -3.47 8.77 9.30
C ALA A 298 -4.14 10.13 9.09
N VAL A 299 -3.31 11.17 8.90
CA VAL A 299 -3.75 12.52 8.52
C VAL A 299 -2.93 12.96 7.33
N GLY A 300 -3.58 13.59 6.36
CA GLY A 300 -2.91 14.19 5.23
C GLY A 300 -3.64 15.38 4.67
N GLY A 301 -3.05 15.94 3.62
CA GLY A 301 -3.59 17.10 2.94
C GLY A 301 -2.51 17.84 2.18
N ARG A 302 -2.95 18.89 1.50
CA ARG A 302 -2.08 19.83 0.80
C ARG A 302 -1.55 20.89 1.77
N TYR A 303 -0.29 21.29 1.63
CA TYR A 303 0.41 22.20 2.57
C TYR A 303 1.38 23.16 1.87
N ASP A 304 1.03 23.60 0.67
CA ASP A 304 1.81 24.57 -0.11
C ASP A 304 2.03 25.92 0.60
N LYS A 305 1.05 26.38 1.40
CA LYS A 305 1.24 27.60 2.22
C LYS A 305 2.36 27.44 3.25
N LEU A 306 2.51 26.25 3.84
CA LEU A 306 3.59 25.98 4.80
C LEU A 306 4.95 26.00 4.10
N VAL A 307 5.05 25.45 2.89
CA VAL A 307 6.27 25.52 2.08
C VAL A 307 6.62 26.98 1.78
N ALA A 308 5.64 27.77 1.33
CA ALA A 308 5.84 29.19 1.03
C ALA A 308 6.31 30.00 2.25
N SER A 309 5.84 29.68 3.46
CA SER A 309 6.26 30.38 4.69
C SER A 309 7.74 30.20 5.05
N PHE A 310 8.42 29.19 4.48
CA PHE A 310 9.85 28.95 4.70
C PHE A 310 10.74 29.46 3.57
N ALA A 311 10.16 30.05 2.52
CA ALA A 311 10.91 30.61 1.40
C ALA A 311 11.83 31.74 1.86
N VAL A 312 13.06 31.76 1.31
CA VAL A 312 14.05 32.82 1.57
C VAL A 312 13.88 33.92 0.52
N ALA A 313 14.23 35.17 0.84
CA ALA A 313 14.16 36.29 -0.09
C ALA A 313 14.86 35.95 -1.43
N GLY A 314 14.15 36.12 -2.55
CA GLY A 314 14.62 35.76 -3.90
C GLY A 314 14.22 34.36 -4.37
N ALA A 315 13.78 33.46 -3.48
CA ALA A 315 13.28 32.13 -3.84
C ALA A 315 11.75 32.14 -4.05
N LYS A 316 11.25 32.80 -5.10
CA LYS A 316 9.85 32.64 -5.52
C LYS A 316 9.71 31.36 -6.33
N ARG A 317 9.00 30.37 -5.79
CA ARG A 317 8.60 29.15 -6.50
C ARG A 317 7.19 28.77 -6.14
N ASP A 318 6.40 28.51 -7.16
CA ASP A 318 5.07 27.92 -7.02
C ASP A 318 5.25 26.40 -6.86
N LEU A 319 5.63 25.98 -5.65
CA LEU A 319 5.68 24.56 -5.27
C LEU A 319 4.36 24.16 -4.62
N ALA A 320 3.72 23.14 -5.19
CA ALA A 320 2.60 22.47 -4.54
C ALA A 320 3.12 21.23 -3.81
N ALA A 321 2.67 21.04 -2.56
CA ALA A 321 3.06 19.90 -1.75
C ALA A 321 1.83 19.27 -1.10
N VAL A 322 1.75 17.94 -1.17
CA VAL A 322 0.68 17.13 -0.57
C VAL A 322 1.30 15.90 0.08
N GLY A 323 0.73 15.44 1.19
CA GLY A 323 1.28 14.29 1.88
C GLY A 323 0.32 13.67 2.88
N ILE A 324 0.67 12.47 3.34
CA ILE A 324 -0.02 11.69 4.36
C ILE A 324 0.97 11.30 5.47
N SER A 325 0.50 11.19 6.71
CA SER A 325 1.28 10.79 7.87
C SER A 325 0.52 9.72 8.67
N PHE A 326 1.11 8.54 8.82
CA PHE A 326 0.56 7.41 9.57
C PHE A 326 1.11 7.36 11.00
N SER A 327 0.24 7.03 11.95
CA SER A 327 0.63 6.72 13.33
C SER A 327 1.13 5.28 13.42
N VAL A 328 2.46 5.09 13.37
CA VAL A 328 3.07 3.75 13.44
C VAL A 328 2.72 3.07 14.75
N GLU A 329 2.64 3.81 15.87
CA GLU A 329 2.24 3.26 17.16
C GLU A 329 0.86 2.59 17.12
N LYS A 330 -0.10 3.14 16.35
CA LYS A 330 -1.45 2.56 16.27
C LYS A 330 -1.47 1.27 15.47
N ILE A 331 -0.65 1.18 14.42
CA ILE A 331 -0.49 -0.05 13.64
C ILE A 331 0.16 -1.12 14.53
N VAL A 332 1.28 -0.80 15.19
CA VAL A 332 1.94 -1.72 16.14
C VAL A 332 0.98 -2.19 17.23
N GLN A 333 0.20 -1.27 17.80
CA GLN A 333 -0.77 -1.60 18.83
C GLN A 333 -1.90 -2.49 18.30
N ALA A 334 -2.31 -2.31 17.04
CA ALA A 334 -3.33 -3.16 16.43
C ALA A 334 -2.84 -4.59 16.23
N LEU A 335 -1.61 -4.78 15.76
CA LEU A 335 -1.01 -6.11 15.62
C LEU A 335 -0.74 -6.77 16.98
N ALA A 336 -0.35 -5.98 17.98
CA ALA A 336 -0.11 -6.48 19.33
C ALA A 336 -1.37 -7.06 20.01
N GLU A 337 -2.57 -6.59 19.64
CA GLU A 337 -3.84 -7.06 20.21
C GLU A 337 -4.19 -8.49 19.75
N ASP A 338 -3.64 -8.96 18.63
CA ASP A 338 -3.86 -10.32 18.09
C ASP A 338 -2.90 -11.38 18.69
N GLY A 339 -1.84 -10.95 19.38
CA GLY A 339 -0.86 -11.83 20.03
C GLY A 339 0.17 -12.49 19.11
N GLU A 340 0.09 -12.28 17.79
CA GLU A 340 1.08 -12.78 16.84
C GLU A 340 2.30 -11.85 16.81
N THR A 341 3.47 -12.40 17.15
CA THR A 341 4.73 -11.64 17.17
C THR A 341 5.66 -12.20 16.10
N PRO A 342 6.15 -11.36 15.18
CA PRO A 342 7.10 -11.80 14.16
C PRO A 342 8.44 -12.17 14.82
N SER A 343 9.09 -13.22 14.33
CA SER A 343 10.44 -13.58 14.79
C SER A 343 11.54 -12.85 14.01
N LEU A 344 12.70 -12.65 14.64
CA LEU A 344 13.92 -12.23 13.95
C LEU A 344 14.68 -13.41 13.34
N VAL A 345 14.49 -14.59 13.92
CA VAL A 345 15.23 -15.79 13.59
C VAL A 345 14.23 -16.78 13.02
N GLU A 346 14.53 -17.29 11.85
CA GLU A 346 13.70 -18.27 11.18
C GLU A 346 14.04 -19.69 11.62
N CYS A 347 15.31 -19.97 11.93
CA CYS A 347 15.75 -21.29 12.37
C CYS A 347 16.77 -21.26 13.53
N VAL A 348 16.55 -22.09 14.55
CA VAL A 348 17.56 -22.36 15.59
C VAL A 348 18.18 -23.73 15.34
N LEU A 349 19.51 -23.84 15.48
CA LEU A 349 20.24 -25.10 15.44
C LEU A 349 20.46 -25.61 16.85
N GLY A 350 20.00 -26.83 17.14
CA GLY A 350 20.24 -27.53 18.40
C GLY A 350 20.82 -28.92 18.17
N ASN A 351 21.03 -29.66 19.25
CA ASN A 351 21.60 -30.99 19.25
C ASN A 351 20.73 -32.01 20.01
N ILE A 352 20.93 -33.28 19.68
CA ILE A 352 20.37 -34.43 20.37
C ILE A 352 21.53 -35.22 20.96
N GLY A 353 21.64 -35.23 22.30
CA GLY A 353 22.73 -35.87 23.03
C GLY A 353 23.87 -34.92 23.36
N ASP A 354 24.99 -35.47 23.82
CA ASP A 354 26.15 -34.68 24.26
C ASP A 354 26.79 -33.91 23.11
N MET A 355 27.18 -32.66 23.39
CA MET A 355 27.81 -31.78 22.41
C MET A 355 29.28 -32.17 22.19
N SER A 356 29.55 -32.90 21.10
CA SER A 356 30.91 -33.18 20.65
C SER A 356 31.51 -32.00 19.85
N ILE A 357 32.84 -31.95 19.71
CA ILE A 357 33.51 -30.96 18.84
C ILE A 357 33.05 -31.12 17.38
N ALA A 358 32.94 -32.36 16.90
CA ALA A 358 32.52 -32.66 15.54
C ALA A 358 31.07 -32.21 15.25
N MET A 359 30.17 -32.36 16.22
CA MET A 359 28.78 -31.91 16.12
C MET A 359 28.70 -30.38 16.06
N ARG A 360 29.52 -29.68 16.86
CA ARG A 360 29.61 -28.22 16.81
C ARG A 360 30.13 -27.73 15.46
N ASP A 361 31.14 -28.39 14.89
CA ASP A 361 31.63 -28.05 13.54
C ASP A 361 30.55 -28.27 12.46
N GLN A 362 29.75 -29.33 12.57
CA GLN A 362 28.62 -29.56 11.67
C GLN A 362 27.52 -28.49 11.82
N GLN A 363 27.20 -28.07 13.05
CA GLN A 363 26.26 -26.97 13.28
C GLN A 363 26.76 -25.67 12.66
N LEU A 364 28.03 -25.32 12.83
CA LEU A 364 28.63 -24.13 12.23
C LEU A 364 28.61 -24.19 10.70
N ALA A 365 28.96 -25.34 10.12
CA ALA A 365 28.89 -25.52 8.66
C ALA A 365 27.46 -25.36 8.12
N LEU A 366 26.45 -25.89 8.83
CA LEU A 366 25.05 -25.71 8.47
C LEU A 366 24.60 -24.26 8.63
N LEU A 367 25.02 -23.60 9.70
CA LEU A 367 24.71 -22.20 9.97
C LEU A 367 25.20 -21.28 8.85
N VAL A 368 26.45 -21.48 8.41
CA VAL A 368 27.02 -20.75 7.25
C VAL A 368 26.22 -21.02 5.98
N ARG A 369 25.77 -22.26 5.75
CA ARG A 369 24.93 -22.59 4.59
C ARG A 369 23.60 -21.85 4.63
N LEU A 370 22.92 -21.81 5.78
CA LEU A 370 21.65 -21.09 5.94
C LEU A 370 21.84 -19.58 5.74
N TRP A 371 22.90 -18.98 6.29
CA TRP A 371 23.20 -17.57 6.07
C TRP A 371 23.51 -17.24 4.60
N ASN A 372 24.19 -18.12 3.87
CA ASN A 372 24.42 -17.95 2.43
C ASN A 372 23.13 -18.01 1.60
N MET A 373 22.02 -18.45 2.20
CA MET A 373 20.67 -18.47 1.61
C MET A 373 19.78 -17.35 2.15
N ASP A 374 20.35 -16.36 2.84
CA ASP A 374 19.64 -15.27 3.53
C ASP A 374 18.63 -15.74 4.59
N VAL A 375 18.78 -16.97 5.12
CA VAL A 375 17.93 -17.50 6.20
C VAL A 375 18.47 -17.04 7.55
N PRO A 376 17.72 -16.25 8.34
CA PRO A 376 18.16 -15.82 9.67
C PRO A 376 18.21 -17.02 10.62
N ALA A 377 19.42 -17.54 10.88
CA ALA A 377 19.62 -18.69 11.75
C ALA A 377 20.61 -18.41 12.88
N VAL A 378 20.44 -19.10 14.02
CA VAL A 378 21.35 -19.02 15.19
C VAL A 378 21.53 -20.40 15.82
N MET A 379 22.59 -20.59 16.59
CA MET A 379 22.71 -21.77 17.46
C MET A 379 21.94 -21.56 18.77
N ALA A 380 21.41 -22.64 19.33
CA ALA A 380 20.81 -22.62 20.65
C ALA A 380 21.87 -22.18 21.69
N PRO A 381 21.53 -21.29 22.64
CA PRO A 381 22.49 -20.79 23.63
C PRO A 381 22.89 -21.84 24.66
N GLN A 382 22.06 -22.88 24.83
CA GLN A 382 22.29 -23.99 25.74
C GLN A 382 22.10 -25.30 24.98
N ASP A 383 22.90 -26.29 25.35
CA ASP A 383 22.79 -27.64 24.82
C ASP A 383 21.54 -28.32 25.38
N GLY A 384 20.90 -29.15 24.58
CA GLY A 384 19.69 -29.86 24.97
C GLY A 384 18.45 -29.44 24.19
N ILE A 385 17.56 -30.42 24.01
CA ILE A 385 16.38 -30.27 23.15
C ILE A 385 15.35 -29.36 23.82
N GLU A 386 15.18 -29.47 25.14
CA GLU A 386 14.18 -28.72 25.89
C GLU A 386 14.57 -27.25 26.00
N GLU A 387 15.84 -26.97 26.25
CA GLU A 387 16.44 -25.64 26.31
C GLU A 387 16.37 -24.95 24.95
N ALA A 388 16.70 -25.66 23.87
CA ALA A 388 16.58 -25.14 22.51
C ALA A 388 15.12 -24.87 22.13
N ALA A 389 14.18 -25.76 22.51
CA ALA A 389 12.75 -25.56 22.28
C ALA A 389 12.19 -24.38 23.10
N TYR A 390 12.64 -24.23 24.36
CA TYR A 390 12.30 -23.11 25.22
C TYR A 390 12.80 -21.79 24.62
N PHE A 391 14.05 -21.75 24.15
CA PHE A 391 14.61 -20.59 23.45
C PHE A 391 13.79 -20.22 22.20
N CYS A 392 13.39 -21.21 21.40
CA CYS A 392 12.53 -20.98 20.23
C CYS A 392 11.18 -20.38 20.64
N LYS A 393 10.57 -20.90 21.71
CA LYS A 393 9.29 -20.41 22.23
C LYS A 393 9.37 -18.97 22.72
N GLU A 394 10.37 -18.64 23.53
CA GLU A 394 10.57 -17.29 24.09
C GLU A 394 10.87 -16.24 23.00
N ASN A 395 11.50 -16.65 21.89
CA ASN A 395 11.88 -15.77 20.77
C ASN A 395 10.98 -15.92 19.53
N PHE A 396 9.85 -16.62 19.68
CA PHE A 396 8.87 -16.87 18.60
C PHE A 396 9.46 -17.53 17.33
N VAL A 397 10.55 -18.28 17.46
CA VAL A 397 11.24 -18.91 16.33
C VAL A 397 10.40 -20.07 15.77
N PRO A 398 10.08 -20.09 14.47
CA PRO A 398 9.20 -21.09 13.87
C PRO A 398 9.88 -22.44 13.64
N HIS A 399 11.22 -22.50 13.50
CA HIS A 399 11.93 -23.73 13.16
C HIS A 399 13.08 -24.04 14.13
N LEU A 400 13.17 -25.29 14.57
CA LEU A 400 14.27 -25.83 15.36
C LEU A 400 14.86 -27.05 14.65
N ALA A 401 16.08 -26.94 14.12
CA ALA A 401 16.81 -28.02 13.47
C ALA A 401 17.76 -28.70 14.45
N LEU A 402 17.51 -29.97 14.75
CA LEU A 402 18.24 -30.76 15.72
C LEU A 402 19.18 -31.77 15.02
N LEU A 403 20.48 -31.64 15.25
CA LEU A 403 21.49 -32.59 14.77
C LEU A 403 21.70 -33.73 15.77
N LYS A 404 21.98 -34.95 15.29
CA LYS A 404 22.18 -36.14 16.13
C LYS A 404 23.36 -36.97 15.66
N GLU A 405 24.31 -37.27 16.57
CA GLU A 405 25.29 -38.35 16.35
C GLU A 405 24.62 -39.70 16.65
N PRO A 406 24.69 -40.72 15.77
CA PRO A 406 25.70 -40.97 14.73
C PRO A 406 25.18 -40.84 13.28
N GLU A 407 24.22 -39.95 12.98
CA GLU A 407 23.62 -39.81 11.64
C GLU A 407 24.16 -38.58 10.88
N PRO A 408 25.41 -38.59 10.38
CA PRO A 408 25.97 -37.45 9.66
C PRO A 408 25.12 -37.16 8.40
N GLY A 409 24.71 -35.89 8.26
CA GLY A 409 23.95 -35.43 7.10
C GLY A 409 22.43 -35.47 7.22
N TYR A 410 21.88 -36.01 8.32
CA TYR A 410 20.45 -35.95 8.64
C TYR A 410 20.18 -35.16 9.92
N LEU A 411 19.03 -34.50 9.98
CA LEU A 411 18.57 -33.70 11.11
C LEU A 411 17.06 -33.89 11.32
N ARG A 412 16.60 -33.51 12.52
CA ARG A 412 15.17 -33.40 12.81
C ARG A 412 14.77 -31.95 12.83
N LEU A 413 13.89 -31.55 11.92
CA LEU A 413 13.29 -30.22 11.91
C LEU A 413 11.99 -30.25 12.71
N ARG A 414 11.93 -29.49 13.79
CA ARG A 414 10.69 -29.17 14.50
C ARG A 414 10.12 -27.87 13.97
N ILE A 415 8.92 -27.93 13.41
CA ILE A 415 8.15 -26.76 12.97
C ILE A 415 7.20 -26.43 14.12
N ILE A 416 7.38 -25.26 14.73
CA ILE A 416 6.70 -24.82 15.94
C ILE A 416 5.56 -23.87 15.52
N GLU A 417 4.34 -24.24 15.88
CA GLU A 417 3.13 -23.45 15.67
C GLU A 417 2.45 -23.22 17.02
N LYS A 418 2.60 -22.02 17.58
CA LYS A 418 2.09 -21.65 18.91
C LYS A 418 2.64 -22.59 19.99
N ASP A 419 1.80 -23.43 20.59
CA ASP A 419 2.19 -24.41 21.62
C ASP A 419 2.36 -25.85 21.09
N ARG A 420 2.25 -26.05 19.77
CA ARG A 420 2.38 -27.36 19.13
C ARG A 420 3.61 -27.37 18.23
N PHE A 421 4.15 -28.57 17.98
CA PHE A 421 5.18 -28.74 16.97
C PHE A 421 4.94 -30.00 16.14
N THR A 422 5.40 -29.96 14.90
CA THR A 422 5.52 -31.15 14.04
C THR A 422 6.99 -31.44 13.80
N GLU A 423 7.38 -32.71 13.80
CA GLU A 423 8.78 -33.13 13.62
C GLU A 423 8.93 -33.85 12.27
N LYS A 424 9.91 -33.42 11.47
CA LYS A 424 10.27 -34.04 10.18
C LYS A 424 11.74 -34.42 10.19
N ARG A 425 12.06 -35.63 9.71
CA ARG A 425 13.44 -36.04 9.45
C ARG A 425 13.82 -35.58 8.05
N LEU A 426 14.87 -34.78 7.94
CA LEU A 426 15.35 -34.22 6.68
C LEU A 426 16.86 -34.44 6.56
N SER A 427 17.36 -34.63 5.35
CA SER A 427 18.77 -34.43 5.04
C SER A 427 19.11 -32.94 5.07
N VAL A 428 20.40 -32.60 5.18
CA VAL A 428 20.86 -31.21 5.11
C VAL A 428 20.47 -30.55 3.78
N SER A 429 20.49 -31.30 2.67
CA SER A 429 20.07 -30.79 1.36
C SER A 429 18.57 -30.49 1.32
N GLU A 430 17.72 -31.38 1.86
CA GLU A 430 16.28 -31.15 1.94
C GLU A 430 15.92 -29.99 2.88
N LEU A 431 16.69 -29.75 3.94
CA LEU A 431 16.51 -28.56 4.78
C LEU A 431 16.84 -27.29 4.00
N CYS A 432 17.93 -27.28 3.23
CA CYS A 432 18.23 -26.16 2.34
C CYS A 432 17.08 -25.95 1.35
N GLU A 433 16.61 -27.00 0.66
CA GLU A 433 15.46 -26.90 -0.26
C GLU A 433 14.16 -26.42 0.42
N PHE A 434 13.97 -26.76 1.70
CA PHE A 434 12.83 -26.27 2.49
C PHE A 434 12.86 -24.75 2.65
N PHE A 435 14.03 -24.16 2.92
CA PHE A 435 14.19 -22.71 3.06
C PHE A 435 14.39 -21.98 1.72
N ASP A 436 14.94 -22.65 0.70
CA ASP A 436 15.11 -22.10 -0.66
C ASP A 436 13.75 -21.85 -1.33
N LYS A 437 12.75 -22.65 -0.96
CA LYS A 437 11.34 -22.33 -1.22
C LYS A 437 10.91 -21.22 -0.28
N ALA A 438 11.34 -19.99 -0.57
CA ALA A 438 11.00 -18.81 0.22
C ALA A 438 9.50 -18.80 0.57
N PRO A 439 9.11 -18.44 1.81
CA PRO A 439 7.73 -18.09 2.09
C PRO A 439 7.39 -16.87 1.23
N GLN A 440 6.58 -17.07 0.19
CA GLN A 440 5.90 -15.94 -0.43
C GLN A 440 5.17 -15.22 0.69
N THR A 441 5.52 -13.96 0.89
CA THR A 441 4.85 -13.11 1.87
C THR A 441 3.37 -13.17 1.53
N GLU A 442 2.57 -13.76 2.42
CA GLU A 442 1.12 -13.69 2.34
C GLU A 442 0.76 -12.20 2.36
N SER A 443 0.59 -11.67 1.15
CA SER A 443 -0.21 -10.49 0.93
C SER A 443 -1.64 -10.88 1.31
N PRO A 444 -2.46 -9.94 1.81
CA PRO A 444 -3.81 -10.26 2.26
C PRO A 444 -4.52 -11.01 1.14
N ARG A 445 -5.08 -12.17 1.47
CA ARG A 445 -5.91 -12.97 0.58
C ARG A 445 -7.07 -12.12 0.07
N GLN A 446 -6.85 -11.39 -1.01
CA GLN A 446 -7.80 -11.41 -2.10
C GLN A 446 -7.59 -12.76 -2.77
N GLU A 447 -8.66 -13.53 -2.91
CA GLU A 447 -8.68 -14.82 -3.59
C GLU A 447 -8.22 -14.65 -5.05
N PHE A 448 -6.92 -14.56 -5.27
CA PHE A 448 -6.30 -14.80 -6.56
C PHE A 448 -6.01 -16.28 -6.61
N ASN A 449 -6.91 -17.00 -7.26
CA ASN A 449 -6.71 -18.38 -7.66
C ASN A 449 -5.31 -18.55 -8.24
N SER A 450 -4.52 -19.38 -7.58
CA SER A 450 -3.24 -19.92 -8.04
C SER A 450 -3.46 -20.87 -9.21
N SER A 451 -3.92 -20.32 -10.33
CA SER A 451 -3.81 -20.94 -11.62
C SER A 451 -3.22 -19.88 -12.55
N GLY A 452 -2.15 -20.21 -13.27
CA GLY A 452 -1.89 -19.51 -14.53
C GLY A 452 -3.16 -19.50 -15.41
N PRO A 453 -3.19 -18.77 -16.54
CA PRO A 453 -4.34 -18.77 -17.44
C PRO A 453 -4.92 -20.17 -17.59
N THR A 454 -6.22 -20.33 -17.35
CA THR A 454 -6.86 -21.62 -17.64
C THR A 454 -6.68 -21.87 -19.13
N LEU A 455 -5.88 -22.88 -19.48
CA LEU A 455 -5.58 -23.21 -20.86
C LEU A 455 -6.83 -23.84 -21.49
N ARG A 456 -7.49 -23.10 -22.39
CA ARG A 456 -8.59 -23.65 -23.19
C ARG A 456 -8.02 -24.21 -24.48
N ILE A 457 -7.73 -25.50 -24.49
CA ILE A 457 -7.16 -26.19 -25.65
C ILE A 457 -8.28 -26.62 -26.60
N VAL A 458 -8.23 -26.10 -27.82
CA VAL A 458 -9.17 -26.39 -28.91
C VAL A 458 -8.42 -27.09 -30.03
N PHE A 459 -8.71 -28.38 -30.23
CA PHE A 459 -8.13 -29.16 -31.32
C PHE A 459 -8.78 -28.80 -32.66
N SER A 460 -7.97 -28.44 -33.65
CA SER A 460 -8.35 -28.16 -35.04
C SER A 460 -7.69 -29.21 -35.94
N VAL A 461 -8.34 -30.36 -36.04
CA VAL A 461 -7.83 -31.57 -36.70
C VAL A 461 -8.84 -32.10 -37.69
N VAL A 462 -8.36 -32.73 -38.76
CA VAL A 462 -9.23 -33.23 -39.84
C VAL A 462 -9.93 -34.51 -39.41
N GLU A 463 -9.26 -35.36 -38.62
CA GLU A 463 -9.80 -36.60 -38.09
C GLU A 463 -10.02 -36.51 -36.56
N LYS A 464 -11.03 -37.22 -36.04
CA LYS A 464 -11.32 -37.23 -34.60
C LYS A 464 -10.19 -37.94 -33.86
N ILE A 465 -9.48 -37.18 -33.00
CA ILE A 465 -8.46 -37.73 -32.09
C ILE A 465 -9.12 -38.65 -31.05
N SER A 466 -8.51 -39.80 -30.78
CA SER A 466 -8.93 -40.71 -29.71
C SER A 466 -8.81 -40.06 -28.32
N THR A 467 -9.61 -40.51 -27.36
CA THR A 467 -9.62 -39.94 -25.99
C THR A 467 -8.27 -40.06 -25.29
N SER A 468 -7.49 -41.13 -25.55
CA SER A 468 -6.14 -41.32 -25.01
C SER A 468 -5.13 -40.34 -25.61
N ASN A 469 -5.13 -40.17 -26.93
CA ASN A 469 -4.23 -39.24 -27.61
C ASN A 469 -4.56 -37.79 -27.27
N ARG A 470 -5.85 -37.46 -27.11
CA ARG A 470 -6.28 -36.12 -26.69
C ARG A 470 -5.71 -35.74 -25.32
N ARG A 471 -5.85 -36.62 -24.32
CA ARG A 471 -5.29 -36.38 -22.97
C ARG A 471 -3.77 -36.21 -23.02
N ARG A 472 -3.08 -37.04 -23.82
CA ARG A 472 -1.62 -36.94 -24.01
C ARG A 472 -1.22 -35.58 -24.58
N TYR A 473 -1.89 -35.11 -25.64
CA TYR A 473 -1.61 -33.80 -26.23
C TYR A 473 -1.97 -32.65 -25.28
N GLU A 474 -3.08 -32.74 -24.54
CA GLU A 474 -3.46 -31.73 -23.53
C GLU A 474 -2.39 -31.61 -22.43
N SER A 475 -1.91 -32.73 -21.87
CA SER A 475 -0.82 -32.73 -20.90
C SER A 475 0.47 -32.16 -21.49
N GLN A 476 0.82 -32.55 -22.71
CA GLN A 476 2.04 -32.08 -23.38
C GLN A 476 2.02 -30.58 -23.66
N ILE A 477 0.90 -30.06 -24.17
CA ILE A 477 0.70 -28.62 -24.41
C ILE A 477 0.75 -27.86 -23.08
N ALA A 478 0.10 -28.38 -22.03
CA ALA A 478 0.11 -27.75 -20.72
C ALA A 478 1.53 -27.66 -20.14
N THR A 479 2.34 -28.72 -20.26
CA THR A 479 3.74 -28.70 -19.80
C THR A 479 4.59 -27.71 -20.59
N GLN A 480 4.44 -27.64 -21.91
CA GLN A 480 5.24 -26.72 -22.74
C GLN A 480 4.85 -25.25 -22.58
N LEU A 481 3.57 -24.97 -22.32
CA LEU A 481 3.08 -23.61 -22.13
C LEU A 481 3.10 -23.16 -20.66
N ALA A 482 3.40 -24.05 -19.70
CA ALA A 482 3.51 -23.70 -18.28
C ALA A 482 4.48 -22.54 -18.00
N PRO A 483 5.70 -22.48 -18.59
CA PRO A 483 6.60 -21.33 -18.38
C PRO A 483 6.04 -20.03 -18.96
N LEU A 484 5.29 -20.11 -20.07
CA LEU A 484 4.67 -18.96 -20.74
C LEU A 484 3.46 -18.42 -19.95
N ALA A 485 2.68 -19.34 -19.35
CA ALA A 485 1.53 -19.05 -18.51
C ALA A 485 1.92 -18.43 -17.15
N GLN A 486 3.09 -18.81 -16.61
CA GLN A 486 3.64 -18.25 -15.37
C GLN A 486 4.35 -16.89 -15.59
N GLY A 487 4.74 -16.58 -16.83
CA GLY A 487 5.44 -15.34 -17.19
C GLY A 487 4.51 -14.20 -17.64
N HIS A 488 4.88 -13.52 -18.74
CA HIS A 488 4.26 -12.29 -19.25
C HIS A 488 2.75 -12.34 -19.55
N LEU A 489 2.14 -13.53 -19.56
CA LEU A 489 0.70 -13.74 -19.80
C LEU A 489 -0.11 -13.99 -18.51
N GLY A 490 0.49 -13.87 -17.33
CA GLY A 490 -0.18 -14.11 -16.04
C GLY A 490 -1.38 -13.21 -15.73
N ARG A 491 -1.63 -12.18 -16.54
CA ARG A 491 -2.82 -11.30 -16.44
C ARG A 491 -4.00 -11.74 -17.33
N VAL A 492 -3.82 -12.76 -18.18
CA VAL A 492 -4.90 -13.30 -19.03
C VAL A 492 -5.63 -14.40 -18.25
N PRO A 493 -6.94 -14.30 -17.98
CA PRO A 493 -7.65 -15.30 -17.16
C PRO A 493 -7.86 -16.64 -17.89
N VAL A 494 -8.03 -16.61 -19.21
CA VAL A 494 -8.20 -17.80 -20.07
C VAL A 494 -7.34 -17.61 -21.31
N LEU A 495 -6.39 -18.51 -21.54
CA LEU A 495 -5.57 -18.51 -22.76
C LEU A 495 -6.10 -19.57 -23.72
N ASP A 496 -6.66 -19.12 -24.84
CA ASP A 496 -7.14 -20.01 -25.91
C ASP A 496 -5.93 -20.56 -26.68
N VAL A 497 -5.86 -21.89 -26.83
CA VAL A 497 -4.80 -22.60 -27.56
C VAL A 497 -5.44 -23.39 -28.69
N ILE A 498 -5.14 -23.05 -29.95
CA ILE A 498 -5.58 -23.84 -31.10
C ILE A 498 -4.47 -24.83 -31.46
N ALA A 499 -4.74 -26.12 -31.26
CA ALA A 499 -3.81 -27.20 -31.62
C ALA A 499 -4.13 -27.75 -33.02
N VAL A 500 -3.16 -27.73 -33.94
CA VAL A 500 -3.36 -28.05 -35.36
C VAL A 500 -2.34 -29.09 -35.84
N GLU A 501 -2.76 -29.96 -36.77
CA GLU A 501 -1.89 -30.92 -37.47
C GLU A 501 -1.07 -30.26 -38.59
N LEU A 502 -0.27 -29.26 -38.23
CA LEU A 502 0.66 -28.56 -39.11
C LEU A 502 2.09 -28.69 -38.57
N THR A 503 3.09 -28.51 -39.45
CA THR A 503 4.48 -28.25 -39.04
C THR A 503 4.64 -26.82 -38.51
N GLY A 504 5.61 -26.58 -37.65
CA GLY A 504 5.94 -25.26 -37.13
C GLY A 504 6.32 -24.23 -38.21
N ASP A 505 6.87 -24.66 -39.35
CA ASP A 505 7.15 -23.77 -40.49
C ASP A 505 5.87 -23.22 -41.13
N VAL A 506 4.88 -24.08 -41.36
CA VAL A 506 3.57 -23.67 -41.89
C VAL A 506 2.82 -22.83 -40.85
N LEU A 507 2.94 -23.15 -39.56
CA LEU A 507 2.37 -22.35 -38.48
C LEU A 507 2.94 -20.92 -38.45
N ARG A 508 4.27 -20.78 -38.59
CA ARG A 508 4.95 -19.47 -38.72
C ARG A 508 4.49 -18.71 -39.96
N SER A 509 4.41 -19.39 -41.10
CA SER A 509 3.89 -18.81 -42.33
C SER A 509 2.44 -18.36 -42.19
N SER A 510 1.63 -19.06 -41.39
CA SER A 510 0.22 -18.73 -41.17
C SER A 510 0.08 -17.45 -40.35
N VAL A 511 0.83 -17.30 -39.26
CA VAL A 511 0.83 -16.07 -38.45
C VAL A 511 1.33 -14.88 -39.26
N ALA A 512 2.32 -15.07 -40.14
CA ALA A 512 2.89 -13.99 -40.95
C ALA A 512 2.00 -13.53 -42.12
N LEU A 513 1.13 -14.40 -42.65
CA LEU A 513 0.33 -14.11 -43.85
C LEU A 513 -1.12 -13.75 -43.54
N LEU A 514 -1.66 -14.17 -42.40
CA LEU A 514 -3.01 -13.82 -42.01
C LEU A 514 -3.06 -12.36 -41.56
N ASN A 515 -3.93 -11.58 -42.19
CA ASN A 515 -4.15 -10.19 -41.83
C ASN A 515 -5.11 -10.09 -40.64
N MET A 516 -4.58 -10.35 -39.45
CA MET A 516 -5.33 -10.40 -38.18
C MET A 516 -5.75 -9.02 -37.67
N GLU A 517 -5.17 -7.94 -38.22
CA GLU A 517 -5.39 -6.56 -37.81
C GLU A 517 -6.43 -5.82 -38.67
N ALA A 518 -6.74 -6.33 -39.87
CA ALA A 518 -7.69 -5.72 -40.81
C ALA A 518 -9.15 -6.20 -40.66
N ASP A 519 -10.08 -5.64 -41.41
CA ASP A 519 -11.50 -6.04 -41.39
C ASP A 519 -11.72 -7.50 -41.84
N GLY A 520 -12.89 -8.07 -41.53
CA GLY A 520 -13.19 -9.48 -41.79
C GLY A 520 -12.97 -9.90 -43.26
N ARG A 521 -13.24 -9.00 -44.22
CA ARG A 521 -13.00 -9.27 -45.66
C ARG A 521 -11.51 -9.35 -45.99
N SER A 522 -10.70 -8.46 -45.44
CA SER A 522 -9.24 -8.51 -45.61
C SER A 522 -8.64 -9.76 -44.99
N TYR A 523 -9.18 -10.19 -43.85
CA TYR A 523 -8.80 -11.47 -43.23
C TYR A 523 -9.14 -12.65 -44.16
N GLU A 524 -10.36 -12.74 -44.68
CA GLU A 524 -10.79 -13.82 -45.59
C GLU A 524 -9.96 -13.89 -46.88
N ASN A 525 -9.60 -12.73 -47.45
CA ASN A 525 -8.70 -12.66 -48.60
C ASN A 525 -7.30 -13.21 -48.26
N SER A 526 -6.75 -12.82 -47.10
CA SER A 526 -5.45 -13.32 -46.63
C SER A 526 -5.46 -14.82 -46.31
N ALA A 527 -6.59 -15.33 -45.78
CA ALA A 527 -6.81 -16.75 -45.52
C ALA A 527 -6.83 -17.56 -46.82
N THR A 528 -7.47 -17.03 -47.88
CA THR A 528 -7.50 -17.65 -49.21
C THR A 528 -6.08 -17.74 -49.79
N GLY A 529 -5.30 -16.66 -49.72
CA GLY A 529 -3.90 -16.65 -50.17
C GLY A 529 -2.99 -17.60 -49.38
N LEU A 530 -3.24 -17.77 -48.07
CA LEU A 530 -2.51 -18.74 -47.25
C LEU A 530 -2.75 -20.19 -47.70
N VAL A 531 -3.99 -20.53 -48.03
CA VAL A 531 -4.37 -21.87 -48.51
C VAL A 531 -3.77 -22.16 -49.88
N GLU A 532 -3.75 -21.18 -50.78
CA GLU A 532 -3.12 -21.31 -52.10
C GLU A 532 -1.62 -21.53 -52.03
N LYS A 533 -0.95 -20.88 -51.06
CA LYS A 533 0.50 -21.03 -50.85
C LYS A 533 0.91 -22.39 -50.29
N HIS A 534 0.00 -23.07 -49.58
CA HIS A 534 0.26 -24.35 -48.93
C HIS A 534 -0.81 -25.40 -49.31
N PRO A 535 -0.89 -25.81 -50.59
CA PRO A 535 -1.97 -26.66 -51.08
C PRO A 535 -2.01 -28.04 -50.42
N ARG A 536 -0.85 -28.52 -49.93
CA ARG A 536 -0.73 -29.78 -49.18
C ARG A 536 -1.48 -29.79 -47.84
N TYR A 537 -1.66 -28.61 -47.23
CA TYR A 537 -2.31 -28.45 -45.92
C TYR A 537 -3.70 -27.78 -46.03
N LYS A 538 -4.31 -27.78 -47.22
CA LYS A 538 -5.56 -27.06 -47.51
C LYS A 538 -6.67 -27.32 -46.48
N LYS A 539 -6.90 -28.58 -46.11
CA LYS A 539 -7.98 -28.96 -45.17
C LYS A 539 -7.71 -28.44 -43.75
N GLN A 540 -6.46 -28.58 -43.28
CA GLN A 540 -6.02 -28.13 -41.97
C GLN A 540 -6.04 -26.60 -41.85
N LEU A 541 -5.63 -25.90 -42.92
CA LEU A 541 -5.58 -24.45 -42.96
C LEU A 541 -6.98 -23.82 -42.97
N LEU A 542 -7.94 -24.39 -43.69
CA LEU A 542 -9.34 -23.91 -43.66
C LEU A 542 -9.92 -23.96 -42.23
N LEU A 543 -9.70 -25.07 -41.52
CA LEU A 543 -10.15 -25.23 -40.13
C LEU A 543 -9.42 -24.27 -39.18
N LEU A 544 -8.12 -24.03 -39.39
CA LEU A 544 -7.36 -23.06 -38.61
C LEU A 544 -7.89 -21.64 -38.81
N THR A 545 -8.11 -21.23 -40.06
CA THR A 545 -8.57 -19.86 -40.39
C THR A 545 -9.96 -19.58 -39.85
N GLU A 546 -10.86 -20.58 -39.87
CA GLU A 546 -12.20 -20.45 -39.28
C GLU A 546 -12.13 -20.23 -37.76
N LYS A 547 -11.30 -21.01 -37.04
CA LYS A 547 -11.17 -20.86 -35.58
C LYS A 547 -10.47 -19.56 -35.18
N VAL A 548 -9.48 -19.14 -35.94
CA VAL A 548 -8.80 -17.85 -35.71
C VAL A 548 -9.76 -16.69 -36.00
N TYR A 549 -10.60 -16.78 -37.05
CA TYR A 549 -11.65 -15.80 -37.31
C TYR A 549 -12.61 -15.68 -36.14
N SER A 550 -13.14 -16.79 -35.63
CA SER A 550 -14.04 -16.78 -34.47
C SER A 550 -13.39 -16.17 -33.22
N LEU A 551 -12.13 -16.50 -32.92
CA LEU A 551 -11.43 -15.91 -31.78
C LEU A 551 -11.26 -14.39 -31.91
N ILE A 552 -10.91 -13.89 -33.09
CA ILE A 552 -10.63 -12.46 -33.30
C ILE A 552 -11.92 -11.65 -33.45
N PHE A 553 -12.84 -12.08 -34.30
CA PHE A 553 -13.99 -11.27 -34.72
C PHE A 553 -15.27 -11.54 -33.92
N GLU A 554 -15.49 -12.77 -33.45
CA GLU A 554 -16.69 -13.12 -32.68
C GLU A 554 -16.46 -13.01 -31.18
N ILE A 555 -15.40 -13.67 -30.68
CA ILE A 555 -15.07 -13.77 -29.25
C ILE A 555 -14.21 -12.56 -28.79
N LYS A 556 -13.62 -11.81 -29.73
CA LYS A 556 -12.79 -10.61 -29.48
C LYS A 556 -11.59 -10.87 -28.57
N ARG A 557 -10.89 -11.99 -28.77
CA ARG A 557 -9.64 -12.31 -28.09
C ARG A 557 -8.49 -11.48 -28.64
N THR A 558 -7.79 -10.79 -27.77
CA THR A 558 -6.58 -10.02 -28.10
C THR A 558 -5.31 -10.87 -28.01
N ILE A 559 -5.34 -12.01 -27.31
CA ILE A 559 -4.19 -12.90 -27.15
C ILE A 559 -4.65 -14.36 -27.20
N PHE A 560 -3.98 -15.18 -28.02
CA PHE A 560 -4.17 -16.63 -28.09
C PHE A 560 -2.90 -17.33 -28.61
N VAL A 561 -2.84 -18.66 -28.52
CA VAL A 561 -1.69 -19.46 -28.95
C VAL A 561 -2.10 -20.39 -30.08
N LEU A 562 -1.26 -20.47 -31.12
CA LEU A 562 -1.33 -21.52 -32.13
C LEU A 562 -0.26 -22.56 -31.82
N TYR A 563 -0.63 -23.85 -31.82
CA TYR A 563 0.25 -24.97 -31.46
C TYR A 563 0.28 -26.02 -32.59
N ALA A 564 1.48 -26.38 -33.03
CA ALA A 564 1.72 -27.39 -34.05
C ALA A 564 1.93 -28.77 -33.40
N LEU A 565 1.02 -29.71 -33.67
CA LEU A 565 1.05 -31.06 -33.09
C LEU A 565 2.16 -31.95 -33.68
N GLN A 566 2.69 -31.63 -34.86
CA GLN A 566 3.67 -32.49 -35.54
C GLN A 566 5.09 -32.35 -34.98
N ASP A 567 5.49 -31.14 -34.61
CA ASP A 567 6.85 -30.81 -34.14
C ASP A 567 6.87 -30.07 -32.79
N ASN A 568 5.72 -29.98 -32.11
CA ASN A 568 5.55 -29.37 -30.80
C ASN A 568 6.01 -27.91 -30.73
N ASN A 569 5.88 -27.18 -31.83
CA ASN A 569 6.21 -25.77 -31.92
C ASN A 569 4.97 -24.91 -31.67
N TYR A 570 5.13 -23.68 -31.16
CA TYR A 570 4.00 -22.79 -30.92
C TYR A 570 4.31 -21.34 -31.27
N LYS A 571 3.25 -20.57 -31.52
CA LYS A 571 3.32 -19.12 -31.70
C LYS A 571 2.24 -18.43 -30.89
N VAL A 572 2.66 -17.44 -30.11
CA VAL A 572 1.75 -16.51 -29.43
C VAL A 572 1.33 -15.46 -30.43
N VAL A 573 0.02 -15.25 -30.55
CA VAL A 573 -0.57 -14.23 -31.40
C VAL A 573 -1.13 -13.14 -30.49
N ILE A 574 -0.72 -11.90 -30.73
CA ILE A 574 -1.21 -10.72 -30.04
C ILE A 574 -1.84 -9.82 -31.10
N VAL A 575 -3.13 -9.55 -30.96
CA VAL A 575 -3.89 -8.64 -31.83
C VAL A 575 -4.21 -7.39 -31.02
N PRO A 576 -3.83 -6.18 -31.48
CA PRO A 576 -4.16 -4.94 -30.79
C PRO A 576 -5.68 -4.78 -30.63
N SER A 577 -6.12 -4.31 -29.47
CA SER A 577 -7.53 -4.07 -29.17
C SER A 577 -8.09 -3.00 -30.09
N ARG A 578 -9.09 -3.35 -30.91
CA ARG A 578 -9.83 -2.40 -31.73
C ARG A 578 -10.74 -1.58 -30.80
N THR A 579 -10.53 -0.27 -30.77
CA THR A 579 -11.40 0.73 -30.11
C THR A 579 -12.79 0.73 -30.70
#